data_AF-A0A6V7Y7A6-F1
#
_entry.id   AF-A0A6V7Y7A6-F1
#
_cell.length_a   1.000
_cell.length_b   1.000
_cell.length_c   1.000
_cell.angle_alpha   90.00
_cell.angle_beta   90.00
_cell.angle_gamma   90.00
#
_symmetry.space_group_name_H-M   'P 1'
#
loop_
_entity.id
_entity.type
_entity.pdbx_description
1 polymer ?
#
loop_
_entity_poly.entity_id
_entity_poly.type
_entity_poly.pdbx_seq_one_letter_code
_entity_poly.pdbx_strand_id
1 'polypeptide(L)'
;MQQGLDYEKLLIKSDPLMRTMKMEIDLFHGGDQIEIAIVRAPNMSLKIERERINKLVEEFENIPYCIGKNGTEFWLREYIKYADQTGSFLIENDNWSWNRGVYEWSRLFAFYKLW
;
A
#
# COMPACT_ATOMS: atom_id res chain seq x y z
N MET A 1 21.62 11.16 25.20
CA MET A 1 22.06 11.54 23.84
C MET A 1 20.90 11.24 22.91
N GLN A 2 20.40 12.23 22.16
CA GLN A 2 19.25 12.05 21.26
C GLN A 2 19.75 11.39 19.98
N GLN A 3 19.20 10.22 19.62
CA GLN A 3 19.53 9.53 18.36
C GLN A 3 18.91 10.28 17.17
N GLY A 4 19.63 10.33 16.05
CA GLY A 4 19.16 10.94 14.80
C GLY A 4 20.14 11.96 14.23
N LEU A 5 20.17 12.04 12.89
CA LEU A 5 20.96 13.01 12.13
C LEU A 5 20.01 14.06 11.54
N ASP A 6 19.66 15.06 12.35
CA ASP A 6 18.72 16.11 11.94
C ASP A 6 19.30 16.96 10.81
N TYR A 7 18.45 17.43 9.91
CA TYR A 7 18.86 18.26 8.77
C TYR A 7 19.63 19.52 9.19
N GLU A 8 19.30 20.09 10.36
CA GLU A 8 20.00 21.27 10.92
C GLU A 8 21.48 21.01 11.27
N LYS A 9 21.85 19.74 11.47
CA LYS A 9 23.24 19.32 11.74
C LYS A 9 24.01 19.03 10.46
N LEU A 10 23.31 18.86 9.34
CA LEU A 10 23.87 18.51 8.03
C LEU A 10 24.09 19.73 7.13
N LEU A 11 23.22 20.73 7.26
CA LEU A 11 23.18 21.88 6.36
C LEU A 11 23.76 23.14 7.01
N ILE A 12 24.27 24.04 6.18
CA ILE A 12 24.67 25.38 6.62
C ILE A 12 23.40 26.15 6.97
N LYS A 13 23.37 26.82 8.13
CA LYS A 13 22.16 27.52 8.62
C LYS A 13 21.57 28.56 7.65
N SER A 14 22.41 29.16 6.81
CA SER A 14 22.00 30.15 5.81
C SER A 14 21.55 29.53 4.48
N ASP A 15 21.64 28.22 4.33
CA ASP A 15 21.27 27.53 3.10
C ASP A 15 19.75 27.63 2.88
N PRO A 16 19.28 28.04 1.70
CA PRO A 16 17.85 28.07 1.37
C PRO A 16 17.12 26.73 1.62
N LEU A 17 17.81 25.58 1.50
CA LEU A 17 17.25 24.25 1.77
C LEU A 17 16.80 24.09 3.23
N MET A 18 17.43 24.77 4.18
CA MET A 18 17.00 24.75 5.59
C MET A 18 15.56 25.22 5.75
N ARG A 19 15.19 26.28 5.03
CA ARG A 19 13.83 26.83 5.08
C ARG A 19 12.84 25.87 4.42
N THR A 20 13.20 25.30 3.28
CA THR A 20 12.34 24.35 2.55
C THR A 20 12.09 23.11 3.38
N MET A 21 13.12 22.47 3.92
CA MET A 21 12.97 21.26 4.75
C MET A 21 12.15 21.53 6.02
N LYS A 22 12.39 22.68 6.68
CA LYS A 22 11.58 23.07 7.83
C LYS A 22 10.10 23.23 7.47
N MET A 23 9.81 23.97 6.39
CA MET A 23 8.45 24.13 5.90
C MET A 23 7.81 22.79 5.51
N GLU A 24 8.57 21.88 4.91
CA GLU A 24 8.08 20.59 4.49
C GLU A 24 7.69 19.73 5.71
N ILE A 25 8.55 19.66 6.73
CA ILE A 25 8.26 18.96 7.99
C ILE A 25 7.07 19.59 8.72
N ASP A 26 6.98 20.92 8.74
CA ASP A 26 5.91 21.64 9.45
C ASP A 26 4.54 21.54 8.73
N LEU A 27 4.52 21.32 7.41
CA LEU A 27 3.29 21.33 6.61
C LEU A 27 2.85 19.94 6.15
N PHE A 28 3.79 19.03 5.87
CA PHE A 28 3.51 17.69 5.38
C PHE A 28 3.68 16.68 6.51
N HIS A 29 2.60 16.48 7.26
CA HIS A 29 2.53 15.43 8.28
C HIS A 29 2.30 14.02 7.69
N GLY A 30 2.22 13.89 6.37
CA GLY A 30 2.14 12.59 5.69
C GLY A 30 3.54 11.98 5.62
N GLY A 31 3.72 10.83 6.27
CA GLY A 31 4.98 10.09 6.19
C GLY A 31 5.26 9.58 4.78
N ASP A 32 6.48 9.07 4.59
CA ASP A 32 6.89 8.45 3.33
C ASP A 32 6.00 7.24 2.97
N GLN A 33 5.80 7.03 1.67
CA GLN A 33 5.18 5.81 1.17
C GLN A 33 6.13 4.63 1.38
N ILE A 34 5.63 3.57 2.03
CA ILE A 34 6.37 2.33 2.23
C ILE A 34 5.77 1.26 1.33
N GLU A 35 6.61 0.59 0.55
CA GLU A 35 6.22 -0.57 -0.26
C GLU A 35 6.59 -1.87 0.48
N ILE A 36 5.59 -2.74 0.67
CA ILE A 36 5.78 -4.03 1.35
C ILE A 36 5.67 -5.15 0.31
N ALA A 37 6.78 -5.82 0.05
CA ALA A 37 6.84 -6.96 -0.86
C ALA A 37 6.85 -8.29 -0.10
N ILE A 38 5.93 -9.21 -0.45
CA ILE A 38 5.89 -10.56 0.12
C ILE A 38 6.69 -11.51 -0.78
N VAL A 39 7.93 -11.81 -0.37
CA VAL A 39 8.90 -12.59 -1.17
C VAL A 39 8.41 -14.00 -1.50
N ARG A 40 7.68 -14.64 -0.58
CA ARG A 40 7.08 -15.97 -0.77
C ARG A 40 5.56 -15.87 -0.63
N ALA A 41 4.94 -15.25 -1.63
CA ALA A 41 3.49 -15.06 -1.64
C ALA A 41 2.77 -16.42 -1.49
N PRO A 42 1.79 -16.53 -0.58
CA PRO A 42 1.01 -17.75 -0.44
C PRO A 42 0.12 -17.96 -1.68
N ASN A 43 -0.49 -19.14 -1.77
CA ASN A 43 -1.44 -19.39 -2.84
C ASN A 43 -2.74 -18.58 -2.65
N MET A 44 -2.81 -17.42 -3.28
CA MET A 44 -3.95 -16.51 -3.22
C MET A 44 -5.22 -17.03 -3.90
N SER A 45 -5.18 -18.20 -4.56
CA SER A 45 -6.39 -18.88 -5.02
C SER A 45 -7.20 -19.49 -3.87
N LEU A 46 -6.58 -19.69 -2.70
CA LEU A 46 -7.23 -20.22 -1.50
C LEU A 46 -7.78 -19.09 -0.63
N LYS A 47 -9.04 -19.23 -0.22
CA LYS A 47 -9.71 -18.24 0.65
C LYS A 47 -8.95 -17.98 1.95
N ILE A 48 -8.48 -19.05 2.60
CA ILE A 48 -7.77 -18.96 3.87
C ILE A 48 -6.48 -18.13 3.78
N GLU A 49 -5.76 -18.22 2.67
CA GLU A 49 -4.55 -17.43 2.47
C GLU A 49 -4.89 -15.97 2.16
N ARG A 50 -5.98 -15.70 1.40
CA ARG A 50 -6.48 -14.33 1.21
C ARG A 50 -6.88 -13.67 2.52
N GLU A 51 -7.59 -14.38 3.39
CA GLU A 51 -7.97 -13.91 4.73
C GLU A 51 -6.73 -13.61 5.59
N ARG A 52 -5.72 -14.48 5.53
CA ARG A 52 -4.46 -14.27 6.25
C ARG A 52 -3.71 -13.03 5.77
N ILE A 53 -3.64 -12.80 4.46
CA ILE A 53 -3.02 -11.58 3.91
C ILE A 53 -3.84 -10.34 4.26
N ASN A 54 -5.17 -10.40 4.22
CA ASN A 54 -6.03 -9.30 4.68
C ASN A 54 -5.73 -8.92 6.13
N LYS A 55 -5.61 -9.91 7.02
CA LYS A 55 -5.27 -9.67 8.41
C LYS A 55 -3.90 -9.00 8.58
N LEU A 56 -2.90 -9.44 7.81
CA LEU A 56 -1.57 -8.80 7.80
C LEU A 56 -1.67 -7.32 7.38
N VAL A 57 -2.45 -7.02 6.34
CA VAL A 57 -2.68 -5.64 5.89
C VAL A 57 -3.38 -4.82 6.98
N GLU A 58 -4.42 -5.37 7.62
CA GLU A 58 -5.10 -4.73 8.74
C GLU A 58 -4.16 -4.46 9.92
N GLU A 59 -3.23 -5.38 10.21
CA GLU A 59 -2.21 -5.17 11.26
C GLU A 59 -1.32 -3.96 10.93
N PHE A 60 -0.88 -3.80 9.67
CA PHE A 60 -0.12 -2.62 9.22
C PHE A 60 -0.96 -1.33 9.26
N GLU A 61 -2.21 -1.39 8.81
CA GLU A 61 -3.13 -0.25 8.81
C GLU A 61 -3.41 0.30 10.23
N ASN A 62 -3.23 -0.53 11.27
CA ASN A 62 -3.47 -0.15 12.67
C ASN A 62 -2.20 0.25 13.44
N ILE A 63 -1.03 0.28 12.82
CA ILE A 63 0.21 0.71 13.47
C ILE A 63 0.15 2.23 13.76
N PRO A 64 0.67 2.71 14.90
CA PRO A 64 0.84 4.13 15.14
C PRO A 64 1.57 4.81 13.97
N TYR A 65 1.13 6.02 13.60
CA TYR A 65 1.67 6.82 12.48
C TYR A 65 1.34 6.30 11.06
N CYS A 66 0.58 5.22 10.92
CA CYS A 66 -0.02 4.87 9.64
C CYS A 66 -1.22 5.78 9.34
N ILE A 67 -1.41 6.16 8.08
CA ILE A 67 -2.65 6.83 7.61
C ILE A 67 -3.86 5.87 7.70
N GLY A 68 -3.58 4.57 7.80
CA GLY A 68 -4.56 3.50 7.91
C GLY A 68 -5.16 3.12 6.57
N LYS A 69 -6.34 2.53 6.62
CA LYS A 69 -7.01 1.90 5.47
C LYS A 69 -7.17 2.80 4.24
N ASN A 70 -7.38 4.09 4.46
CA ASN A 70 -7.58 5.07 3.38
C ASN A 70 -6.29 5.41 2.61
N GLY A 71 -5.12 5.21 3.23
CA GLY A 71 -3.82 5.45 2.60
C GLY A 71 -3.13 4.17 2.12
N THR A 72 -3.81 3.02 2.23
CA THR A 72 -3.21 1.72 1.92
C THR A 72 -3.65 1.22 0.55
N GLU A 73 -2.70 1.12 -0.37
CA GLU A 73 -2.90 0.50 -1.68
C GLU A 73 -2.73 -1.01 -1.58
N PHE A 74 -3.81 -1.76 -1.85
CA PHE A 74 -3.80 -3.21 -1.75
C PHE A 74 -4.60 -3.86 -2.88
N TRP A 75 -3.90 -4.58 -3.75
CA TRP A 75 -4.45 -5.10 -5.01
C TRP A 75 -5.69 -5.98 -4.84
N LEU A 76 -5.78 -6.79 -3.78
CA LEU A 76 -6.89 -7.72 -3.59
C LEU A 76 -8.20 -6.95 -3.32
N ARG A 77 -8.11 -5.83 -2.58
CA ARG A 77 -9.26 -4.96 -2.31
C ARG A 77 -9.76 -4.31 -3.60
N GLU A 78 -8.83 -3.86 -4.45
CA GLU A 78 -9.16 -3.28 -5.75
C GLU A 78 -9.75 -4.31 -6.72
N TYR A 79 -9.23 -5.53 -6.72
CA TYR A 79 -9.78 -6.62 -7.53
C TYR A 79 -11.22 -6.98 -7.12
N ILE A 80 -11.49 -7.11 -5.83
CA ILE A 80 -12.83 -7.39 -5.31
C ILE A 80 -13.79 -6.24 -5.66
N LYS A 81 -13.36 -4.99 -5.43
CA LYS A 81 -14.14 -3.80 -5.78
C LYS A 81 -14.47 -3.74 -7.27
N TYR A 82 -13.51 -4.07 -8.13
CA TYR A 82 -13.74 -4.17 -9.58
C TYR A 82 -14.77 -5.26 -9.92
N ALA A 83 -14.68 -6.43 -9.29
CA ALA A 83 -15.64 -7.50 -9.51
C ALA A 83 -17.07 -7.07 -9.10
N ASP A 84 -17.20 -6.42 -7.93
CA ASP A 84 -18.47 -5.90 -7.44
C ASP A 84 -19.08 -4.86 -8.40
N GLN A 85 -18.26 -3.94 -8.91
CA GLN A 85 -18.69 -2.90 -9.85
C GLN A 85 -19.10 -3.44 -11.22
N THR A 86 -18.50 -4.55 -11.65
CA THR A 86 -18.81 -5.19 -12.95
C THR A 86 -19.92 -6.24 -12.88
N GLY A 87 -20.44 -6.52 -11.68
CA GLY A 87 -21.42 -7.60 -11.47
C GLY A 87 -20.81 -9.00 -11.65
N SER A 88 -19.50 -9.13 -11.53
CA SER A 88 -18.80 -10.41 -11.62
C SER A 88 -18.99 -11.20 -10.32
N PHE A 89 -19.44 -12.44 -10.41
CA PHE A 89 -19.57 -13.32 -9.25
C PHE A 89 -18.23 -14.01 -8.97
N LEU A 90 -17.57 -13.64 -7.86
CA LEU A 90 -16.36 -14.32 -7.40
C LEU A 90 -16.77 -15.59 -6.65
N ILE A 91 -16.50 -16.75 -7.25
CA ILE A 91 -16.72 -18.04 -6.60
C ILE A 91 -15.52 -18.34 -5.70
N GLU A 92 -15.76 -18.90 -4.52
CA GLU A 92 -14.66 -19.22 -3.61
C GLU A 92 -13.88 -20.44 -4.10
N ASN A 93 -12.54 -20.35 -4.04
CA ASN A 93 -11.60 -21.43 -4.37
C ASN A 93 -11.67 -21.96 -5.82
N ASP A 94 -12.23 -21.19 -6.75
CA ASP A 94 -12.24 -21.57 -8.17
C ASP A 94 -11.10 -20.90 -8.97
N ASN A 95 -10.71 -21.56 -10.06
CA ASN A 95 -9.62 -21.12 -10.92
C ASN A 95 -10.01 -19.91 -11.81
N TRP A 96 -11.28 -19.78 -12.17
CA TRP A 96 -11.74 -18.71 -13.06
C TRP A 96 -11.75 -17.36 -12.35
N SER A 97 -12.22 -17.29 -11.11
CA SER A 97 -12.17 -16.04 -10.34
C SER A 97 -10.73 -15.70 -9.97
N TRP A 98 -10.03 -16.60 -9.27
CA TRP A 98 -8.83 -16.20 -8.51
C TRP A 98 -7.50 -16.36 -9.24
N ASN A 99 -7.46 -17.10 -10.36
CA ASN A 99 -6.26 -17.21 -11.19
C ASN A 99 -6.48 -16.50 -12.53
N ARG A 100 -7.46 -16.94 -13.31
CA ARG A 100 -7.71 -16.37 -14.65
C ARG A 100 -8.24 -14.94 -14.57
N GLY A 101 -9.22 -14.70 -13.70
CA GLY A 101 -9.84 -13.40 -13.49
C GLY A 101 -8.85 -12.37 -12.98
N VAL A 102 -8.09 -12.72 -11.94
CA VAL A 102 -6.99 -11.88 -11.43
C VAL A 102 -5.94 -11.62 -12.52
N TYR A 103 -5.54 -12.62 -13.29
CA TYR A 103 -4.58 -12.44 -14.38
C TYR A 103 -5.10 -11.44 -15.44
N GLU A 104 -6.33 -11.61 -15.93
CA GLU A 104 -6.88 -10.70 -16.94
C GLU A 104 -7.13 -9.29 -16.37
N TRP A 105 -7.64 -9.19 -15.14
CA TRP A 105 -7.74 -7.91 -14.43
C TRP A 105 -6.36 -7.23 -14.32
N SER A 106 -5.33 -7.98 -13.92
CA SER A 106 -3.98 -7.44 -13.81
C SER A 106 -3.47 -6.92 -15.15
N ARG A 107 -3.86 -7.50 -16.29
CA ARG A 107 -3.43 -7.00 -17.61
C ARG A 107 -4.13 -5.70 -18.02
N LEU A 108 -5.36 -5.49 -17.56
CA LEU A 108 -6.10 -4.24 -17.79
C LEU A 108 -5.49 -3.09 -16.97
N PHE A 109 -5.04 -3.38 -15.74
CA PHE A 109 -4.59 -2.37 -14.78
C PHE A 109 -3.06 -2.32 -14.58
N ALA A 110 -2.28 -3.27 -15.13
CA ALA A 110 -0.81 -3.33 -14.97
C ALA A 110 -0.07 -2.09 -15.51
N PHE A 111 -0.74 -1.23 -16.27
CA PHE A 111 -0.15 -0.01 -16.84
C PHE A 111 -0.85 1.29 -16.42
N TYR A 112 -1.94 1.19 -15.66
CA TYR A 112 -2.60 2.35 -15.06
C TYR A 112 -2.52 2.15 -13.56
N LYS A 113 -1.45 2.69 -12.94
CA LYS A 113 -1.59 3.06 -11.54
C LYS A 113 -2.76 4.04 -11.50
N LEU A 114 -3.86 3.64 -10.87
CA LEU A 114 -4.99 4.50 -10.60
C LEU A 114 -4.56 5.44 -9.47
N TRP A 115 -3.62 6.34 -9.76
CA TRP A 115 -3.35 7.53 -8.96
C TRP A 115 -4.29 8.65 -9.40
#